data_AF-A0A7L1N1M1-F1
#
_entry.id   AF-A0A7L1N1M1-F1
#
_cell.length_a   1.000
_cell.length_b   1.000
_cell.length_c   1.000
_cell.angle_alpha   90.00
_cell.angle_beta   90.00
_cell.angle_gamma   90.00
#
_symmetry.space_group_name_H-M   'P 1'
#
loop_
_entity.id
_entity.type
_entity.pdbx_description
1 polymer ?
#
loop_
_entity_poly.entity_id
_entity_poly.type
_entity_poly.pdbx_seq_one_letter_code
_entity_poly.pdbx_strand_id
1 'polypeptide(L)'
;LLQLIKDCNENVQRMKSTEELIYLSQKIEFECKIFPLISQSRRLVKCGELTALDFNTLSPKWKVTTRPIYLHLFNDCLLLSRPKE
;
A
#
# COMPACT_ATOMS: atom_id res chain seq x y z
N LEU A 1 30.47 7.70 18.81
CA LEU A 1 30.47 6.46 17.98
C LEU A 1 29.10 5.79 17.93
N LEU A 2 28.47 5.47 19.08
CA LEU A 2 27.14 4.82 19.11
C LEU A 2 26.05 5.60 18.37
N GLN A 3 25.98 6.92 18.56
CA GLN A 3 25.02 7.77 17.84
C GLN A 3 25.22 7.71 16.32
N LEU A 4 26.46 7.77 15.86
CA LEU A 4 26.79 7.70 14.43
C LEU A 4 26.40 6.35 13.81
N ILE A 5 26.61 5.26 14.54
CA ILE A 5 26.17 3.92 14.11
C ILE A 5 24.63 3.85 14.05
N LYS A 6 23.95 4.40 15.06
CA LYS A 6 22.48 4.46 15.10
C LYS A 6 21.93 5.25 13.92
N ASP A 7 22.45 6.45 13.67
CA ASP A 7 22.00 7.31 12.58
C ASP A 7 22.24 6.66 11.21
N CYS A 8 23.39 5.99 11.04
CA CYS A 8 23.69 5.23 9.84
C CYS A 8 22.67 4.10 9.61
N ASN A 9 22.39 3.31 10.64
CA ASN A 9 21.41 2.23 10.55
C ASN A 9 20.01 2.76 10.21
N GLU A 10 19.59 3.87 10.82
CA GLU A 10 18.32 4.51 10.51
C GLU A 10 18.26 5.03 9.07
N ASN A 11 19.36 5.60 8.55
CA ASN A 11 19.47 6.03 7.16
C ASN A 11 19.33 4.83 6.20
N VAL A 12 20.01 3.72 6.48
CA VAL A 12 19.92 2.49 5.67
C VAL A 12 18.48 1.96 5.63
N GLN A 13 17.78 1.95 6.78
CA GLN A 13 16.39 1.51 6.82
C GLN A 13 15.45 2.45 6.06
N ARG A 14 15.67 3.76 6.15
CA ARG A 14 14.92 4.76 5.35
C ARG A 14 15.17 4.59 3.85
N MET A 15 16.40 4.28 3.44
CA MET A 15 16.74 4.05 2.04
C MET A 15 16.02 2.81 1.49
N LYS A 16 16.08 1.68 2.21
CA LYS A 16 15.35 0.45 1.85
C LYS A 16 13.84 0.69 1.72
N SER A 17 13.26 1.39 2.68
CA SER A 17 11.83 1.74 2.63
C SER A 17 11.50 2.59 1.38
N THR A 18 12.39 3.53 1.03
CA THR A 18 12.21 4.38 -0.16
C THR A 18 12.33 3.58 -1.46
N GLU A 19 13.28 2.65 -1.55
CA GLU A 19 13.45 1.76 -2.70
C GLU A 19 12.19 0.89 -2.93
N GLU A 20 11.61 0.36 -1.86
CA GLU A 20 10.34 -0.39 -1.92
C GLU A 20 9.18 0.47 -2.47
N LEU A 21 9.08 1.73 -2.06
CA LEU A 21 8.06 2.65 -2.57
C LEU A 21 8.28 3.00 -4.06
N ILE A 22 9.53 3.17 -4.49
CA ILE A 22 9.87 3.41 -5.89
C ILE A 22 9.45 2.20 -6.73
N TYR A 23 9.83 0.99 -6.29
CA TYR A 23 9.42 -0.24 -6.96
C TYR A 23 7.90 -0.39 -7.06
N LEU A 24 7.18 -0.06 -6.00
CA LEU A 24 5.73 -0.11 -6.00
C LEU A 24 5.10 0.94 -6.93
N SER A 25 5.66 2.15 -7.01
CA SER A 25 5.17 3.21 -7.90
C SER A 25 5.23 2.83 -9.39
N GLN A 26 6.13 1.92 -9.76
CA GLN A 26 6.24 1.41 -11.13
C GLN A 26 5.17 0.36 -11.45
N LYS A 27 4.47 -0.16 -10.43
CA LYS A 27 3.47 -1.24 -10.54
C LYS A 27 2.03 -0.79 -10.34
N ILE A 28 1.82 0.40 -9.77
CA ILE A 28 0.49 0.91 -9.43
C ILE A 28 0.17 2.12 -10.31
N GLU A 29 -1.01 2.07 -10.93
CA GLU A 29 -1.63 3.21 -11.58
C GLU A 29 -2.70 3.79 -10.63
N PHE A 30 -2.63 5.10 -10.37
CA PHE A 30 -3.56 5.79 -9.47
C PHE A 30 -4.68 6.44 -10.29
N GLU A 31 -5.94 6.20 -9.90
CA GLU A 31 -7.11 6.86 -10.52
C GLU A 31 -7.14 8.37 -10.22
N CYS A 32 -6.56 8.81 -9.09
CA CYS A 32 -6.47 10.22 -8.73
C CYS A 32 -5.34 10.93 -9.48
N LYS A 33 -5.52 12.24 -9.74
CA LYS A 33 -4.55 13.05 -10.50
C LYS A 33 -3.11 12.98 -9.97
N ILE A 34 -2.92 13.00 -8.65
CA ILE A 34 -1.60 12.89 -8.01
C ILE A 34 -1.77 12.22 -6.64
N PHE A 35 -1.11 11.09 -6.42
CA PHE A 35 -0.84 10.55 -5.09
C PHE A 35 0.67 10.46 -4.88
N PRO A 36 1.25 11.21 -3.92
CA PRO A 36 2.68 11.15 -3.66
C PRO A 36 3.01 9.86 -2.89
N LEU A 37 3.11 8.74 -3.60
CA LEU A 37 3.40 7.43 -2.99
C LEU A 37 4.75 7.44 -2.26
N ILE A 38 5.78 8.02 -2.87
CA ILE A 38 7.13 8.08 -2.34
C ILE A 38 7.24 9.20 -1.30
N SER A 39 7.60 8.83 -0.06
CA SER A 39 7.85 9.75 1.05
C SER A 39 8.89 9.15 1.99
N GLN A 40 9.78 9.97 2.55
CA GLN A 40 10.83 9.51 3.48
C GLN A 40 10.27 8.94 4.80
N SER A 41 9.09 9.39 5.23
CA SER A 41 8.45 8.92 6.46
C SER A 41 7.57 7.69 6.25
N ARG A 42 7.23 7.36 4.99
CA ARG A 42 6.31 6.28 4.66
C ARG A 42 7.03 4.94 4.65
N ARG A 43 6.42 3.94 5.28
CA ARG A 43 6.93 2.56 5.35
C ARG A 43 5.81 1.60 4.99
N LEU A 44 6.08 0.64 4.11
CA LEU A 44 5.15 -0.46 3.85
C LEU A 44 5.22 -1.43 5.02
N VAL A 45 4.09 -1.59 5.72
CA VAL A 45 3.97 -2.44 6.90
C VAL A 45 3.53 -3.85 6.51
N LYS A 46 2.60 -3.96 5.56
CA LYS A 46 2.09 -5.24 5.08
C LYS A 46 1.50 -5.11 3.69
N CYS A 47 1.63 -6.17 2.90
CA CYS A 47 0.97 -6.29 1.60
C CYS A 47 0.40 -7.70 1.40
N GLY A 48 -0.62 -7.81 0.55
CA GLY A 48 -1.19 -9.12 0.21
C GLY A 48 -2.54 -9.07 -0.48
N GLU A 49 -2.91 -10.20 -1.07
CA GLU A 49 -4.22 -10.41 -1.68
C GLU A 49 -5.31 -10.53 -0.61
N LEU A 50 -6.45 -9.91 -0.89
CA LEU A 50 -7.67 -9.98 -0.09
C LEU A 50 -8.87 -10.19 -1.01
N THR A 51 -9.99 -10.56 -0.39
CA THR A 51 -11.29 -10.65 -1.08
C THR A 51 -12.20 -9.55 -0.53
N ALA A 52 -12.57 -8.59 -1.39
CA ALA A 52 -13.57 -7.60 -1.03
C ALA A 52 -14.95 -8.24 -1.06
N LEU A 53 -15.76 -7.98 -0.03
CA LEU A 53 -17.16 -8.39 0.02
C LEU A 53 -18.03 -7.15 -0.23
N ASP A 54 -18.75 -7.15 -1.35
CA ASP A 54 -19.74 -6.11 -1.64
C ASP A 54 -21.13 -6.63 -1.26
N PHE A 55 -21.77 -5.94 -0.32
CA PHE A 55 -23.13 -6.23 0.10
C PHE A 55 -24.09 -5.38 -0.72
N ASN A 56 -24.82 -5.99 -1.64
CA ASN A 56 -25.84 -5.25 -2.38
C ASN A 56 -27.07 -5.04 -1.48
N THR A 57 -27.11 -3.89 -0.80
CA THR A 57 -28.18 -3.52 0.14
C THR A 57 -29.54 -3.29 -0.53
N LEU A 58 -29.58 -3.23 -1.87
CA LEU A 58 -30.78 -2.91 -2.65
C LEU A 58 -31.51 -4.14 -3.22
N SER A 59 -30.97 -5.35 -3.06
CA SER A 59 -31.61 -6.57 -3.58
C SER A 59 -32.35 -7.38 -2.49
N PRO A 60 -33.59 -7.85 -2.73
CA PRO A 60 -34.39 -8.60 -1.75
C PRO A 60 -33.83 -9.99 -1.40
N LYS A 61 -32.81 -10.45 -2.13
CA LYS A 61 -31.96 -11.58 -1.75
C LYS A 61 -30.62 -10.98 -1.39
N TRP A 62 -30.18 -11.10 -0.14
CA TRP A 62 -28.85 -10.68 0.33
C TRP A 62 -27.77 -11.40 -0.48
N LYS A 63 -27.39 -10.85 -1.64
CA LYS A 63 -26.36 -11.39 -2.50
C LYS A 63 -25.05 -10.72 -2.13
N VAL A 64 -24.14 -11.51 -1.57
CA VAL A 64 -22.75 -11.10 -1.34
C VAL A 64 -21.99 -11.36 -2.63
N THR A 65 -21.43 -10.32 -3.23
CA THR A 65 -20.48 -10.48 -4.34
C THR A 65 -19.06 -10.33 -3.84
N THR A 66 -18.15 -11.14 -4.37
CA THR A 66 -16.75 -11.16 -3.96
C THR A 66 -15.85 -10.76 -5.12
N ARG A 67 -14.84 -9.91 -4.87
CA ARG A 67 -13.83 -9.56 -5.89
C ARG A 67 -12.42 -9.57 -5.30
N PRO A 68 -11.41 -10.07 -6.03
CA PRO A 68 -10.03 -10.02 -5.58
C PRO A 68 -9.53 -8.57 -5.56
N ILE A 69 -8.82 -8.21 -4.51
CA ILE A 69 -8.13 -6.93 -4.36
C ILE A 69 -6.75 -7.17 -3.75
N TYR A 70 -5.87 -6.19 -3.86
CA TYR A 70 -4.57 -6.21 -3.21
C TYR A 70 -4.46 -5.05 -2.22
N LEU A 71 -4.03 -5.36 -1.01
CA LEU A 71 -3.85 -4.39 0.08
C LEU A 71 -2.38 -3.99 0.17
N HIS A 72 -2.14 -2.68 0.28
CA HIS A 72 -0.84 -2.10 0.61
C HIS A 72 -1.02 -1.21 1.84
N LEU A 73 -0.65 -1.74 3.02
CA LEU A 73 -0.75 -1.04 4.29
C LEU A 73 0.54 -0.30 4.57
N PHE A 74 0.46 1.03 4.65
CA PHE A 74 1.53 1.88 5.12
C PHE A 74 1.27 2.33 6.56
N ASN A 75 2.28 2.93 7.17
CA ASN A 75 2.16 3.51 8.51
C ASN A 75 1.27 4.76 8.58
N ASP A 76 0.99 5.42 7.47
CA ASP A 76 0.23 6.68 7.40
C ASP A 76 -1.00 6.62 6.47
N CYS A 77 -1.14 5.56 5.67
CA CYS A 77 -2.25 5.39 4.75
C CYS A 77 -2.46 3.92 4.36
N LEU A 78 -3.60 3.65 3.73
CA LEU A 78 -3.96 2.35 3.18
C LEU A 78 -4.31 2.51 1.70
N LEU A 79 -3.70 1.71 0.84
CA LEU A 79 -4.07 1.63 -0.57
C LEU A 79 -4.70 0.27 -0.88
N LEU A 80 -5.76 0.30 -1.67
CA LEU A 80 -6.38 -0.88 -2.27
C LEU A 80 -6.21 -0.78 -3.78
N SER A 81 -5.67 -1.82 -4.39
CA SER A 81 -5.51 -1.92 -5.84
C SER A 81 -6.25 -3.13 -6.38
N ARG A 82 -6.58 -3.09 -7.67
CA ARG A 82 -7.12 -4.22 -8.43
C ARG A 82 -6.15 -4.55 -9.58
N PRO A 83 -6.12 -5.80 -10.06
CA PRO A 83 -5.47 -6.10 -11.33
C PRO A 83 -6.02 -5.19 -12.42
N LYS A 84 -5.13 -4.72 -13.31
CA LYS A 84 -5.56 -3.99 -14.50
C LYS A 84 -6.29 -4.97 -15.42
N GLU A 85 -7.49 -4.60 -15.85
CA GLU A 85 -8.26 -5.34 -16.87
C GLU A 85 -7.61 -5.22 -18.26
#